data_AF-Q4H0P5-F1
#
_entry.id   AF-Q4H0P5-F1
#
_cell.length_a   1.000
_cell.length_b   1.000
_cell.length_c   1.000
_cell.angle_alpha   90.00
_cell.angle_beta   90.00
_cell.angle_gamma   90.00
#
_symmetry.space_group_name_H-M   'P 1'
#
loop_
_entity.id
_entity.type
_entity.pdbx_description
1 polymer ?
#
loop_
_entity_poly.entity_id
_entity_poly.type
_entity_poly.pdbx_seq_one_letter_code
_entity_poly.pdbx_strand_id
1 'polypeptide(L)'
;EQLPIFKAKHPDAKLSDLVRKIAAAWRELPEEEKKVYEADFRADWKAYKEALSKFKDQLTPAQLVSFEKEVRQKRLKKKASVKKRELMLLGKPKRPRSAYNIYVPESFQETKDGSAPGRLKTINEAWKSLSSDERQAYIQLAKDDRIRYDNEMKSWEEQM
;
A
#
# COMPACT_ATOMS: atom_id res chain seq x y z
N GLU A 1 -14.42 -13.55 20.49
CA GLU A 1 -13.03 -13.92 20.89
C GLU A 1 -12.56 -15.30 20.37
N GLN A 2 -13.02 -15.78 19.21
CA GLN A 2 -12.76 -17.16 18.78
C GLN A 2 -11.34 -17.39 18.22
N LEU A 3 -10.69 -16.34 17.70
CA LEU A 3 -9.39 -16.49 17.03
C LEU A 3 -8.26 -16.96 17.95
N PRO A 4 -8.06 -16.39 19.16
CA PRO A 4 -7.08 -16.91 20.12
C PRO A 4 -7.30 -18.38 20.49
N ILE A 5 -8.57 -18.80 20.68
CA ILE A 5 -8.93 -20.18 21.03
C ILE A 5 -8.54 -21.14 19.90
N PHE A 6 -8.87 -20.78 18.65
CA PHE A 6 -8.52 -21.57 17.48
C PHE A 6 -7.00 -21.59 17.22
N LYS A 7 -6.29 -20.49 17.50
CA LYS A 7 -4.83 -20.42 17.38
C LYS A 7 -4.13 -21.25 18.45
N ALA A 8 -4.63 -21.29 19.67
CA ALA A 8 -4.10 -22.14 20.73
C ALA A 8 -4.26 -23.64 20.40
N LYS A 9 -5.40 -24.03 19.81
CA LYS A 9 -5.65 -25.42 19.36
C LYS A 9 -4.89 -25.80 18.09
N HIS A 10 -4.51 -24.81 17.28
CA HIS A 10 -3.76 -25.01 16.04
C HIS A 10 -2.62 -23.98 15.91
N PRO A 11 -1.53 -24.13 16.70
CA PRO A 11 -0.46 -23.14 16.75
C PRO A 11 0.21 -22.89 15.40
N ASP A 12 0.36 -23.92 14.58
CA ASP A 12 1.05 -23.83 13.28
C ASP A 12 0.11 -23.48 12.11
N ALA A 13 -1.21 -23.44 12.36
CA ALA A 13 -2.16 -23.14 11.30
C ALA A 13 -2.07 -21.67 10.87
N LYS A 14 -2.21 -21.46 9.55
CA LYS A 14 -2.30 -20.14 8.95
C LYS A 14 -3.55 -19.43 9.43
N LEU A 15 -3.42 -18.14 9.70
CA LEU A 15 -4.53 -17.28 10.13
C LEU A 15 -5.74 -17.37 9.19
N SER A 16 -5.50 -17.44 7.88
CA SER A 16 -6.56 -17.57 6.87
C SER A 16 -7.43 -18.81 7.06
N ASP A 17 -6.82 -19.94 7.41
CA ASP A 17 -7.54 -21.20 7.60
C ASP A 17 -8.30 -21.20 8.94
N LEU A 18 -7.73 -20.58 9.98
CA LEU A 18 -8.43 -20.37 11.25
C LEU A 18 -9.66 -19.48 11.09
N VAL A 19 -9.52 -18.36 10.38
CA VAL A 19 -10.65 -17.46 10.10
C VAL A 19 -11.73 -18.17 9.26
N ARG A 20 -11.34 -19.00 8.28
CA ARG A 20 -12.29 -19.80 7.49
C ARG A 20 -13.07 -20.78 8.39
N LYS A 21 -12.40 -21.46 9.32
CA LYS A 21 -13.05 -22.37 10.29
C LYS A 21 -13.99 -21.62 11.23
N ILE A 22 -13.57 -20.47 11.76
CA ILE A 22 -14.41 -19.62 12.63
C ILE A 22 -15.66 -19.14 11.88
N ALA A 23 -15.51 -18.73 10.61
CA ALA A 23 -16.64 -18.32 9.78
C ALA A 23 -17.61 -19.48 9.47
N ALA A 24 -17.13 -20.72 9.41
CA ALA A 24 -17.99 -21.90 9.31
C ALA A 24 -18.75 -22.15 10.63
N ALA A 25 -18.06 -22.14 11.76
CA ALA A 25 -18.67 -22.27 13.08
C ALA A 25 -19.73 -21.20 13.35
N TRP A 26 -19.49 -19.95 12.92
CA TRP A 26 -20.48 -18.87 13.01
C TRP A 26 -21.74 -19.16 12.18
N ARG A 27 -21.60 -19.75 10.99
CA ARG A 27 -22.76 -20.08 10.15
C ARG A 27 -23.64 -21.14 10.80
N GLU A 28 -23.02 -22.15 11.40
CA GLU A 28 -23.68 -23.25 12.12
C GLU A 28 -24.24 -22.86 13.49
N LEU A 29 -23.81 -21.71 14.04
CA LEU A 29 -24.24 -21.25 15.35
C LEU A 29 -25.77 -21.00 15.39
N PRO A 30 -26.48 -21.47 16.45
CA PRO A 30 -27.91 -21.20 16.62
C PRO A 30 -28.23 -19.71 16.65
N GLU A 31 -29.43 -19.36 16.19
CA GLU A 31 -29.87 -17.97 16.13
C GLU A 31 -29.95 -17.32 17.51
N GLU A 32 -30.34 -18.07 18.54
CA GLU A 32 -30.38 -17.56 19.92
C GLU A 32 -29.01 -17.16 20.44
N GLU A 33 -27.95 -17.89 20.07
CA GLU A 33 -26.58 -17.53 20.43
C GLU A 33 -26.07 -16.34 19.59
N LYS A 34 -26.45 -16.25 18.31
CA LYS A 34 -26.16 -15.08 17.46
C LYS A 34 -26.80 -13.80 17.99
N LYS A 35 -28.03 -13.88 18.49
CA LYS A 35 -28.77 -12.74 19.08
C LYS A 35 -28.03 -12.10 20.25
N VAL A 36 -27.29 -12.88 21.06
CA VAL A 36 -26.46 -12.31 22.14
C VAL A 36 -25.43 -11.35 21.57
N TYR A 37 -24.71 -11.75 20.52
CA TYR A 37 -23.74 -10.87 19.84
C TYR A 37 -24.40 -9.66 19.18
N GLU A 38 -25.62 -9.80 18.64
CA GLU A 38 -26.35 -8.65 18.10
C GLU A 38 -26.77 -7.66 19.18
N ALA A 39 -27.23 -8.16 20.33
CA ALA A 39 -27.60 -7.32 21.47
C ALA A 39 -26.38 -6.55 21.99
N ASP A 40 -25.25 -7.24 22.16
CA ASP A 40 -23.96 -6.64 22.53
C ASP A 40 -23.53 -5.57 21.51
N PHE A 41 -23.60 -5.90 20.21
CA PHE A 41 -23.30 -4.93 19.15
C PHE A 41 -24.19 -3.69 19.22
N ARG A 42 -25.49 -3.85 19.47
CA ARG A 42 -26.42 -2.71 19.58
C ARG A 42 -26.09 -1.84 20.78
N ALA A 43 -25.73 -2.43 21.92
CA ALA A 43 -25.31 -1.72 23.12
C ALA A 43 -24.01 -0.93 22.86
N ASP A 44 -22.99 -1.60 22.31
CA ASP A 44 -21.71 -0.99 21.96
C ASP A 44 -21.86 0.13 20.93
N TRP A 45 -22.74 -0.07 19.94
CA TRP A 45 -23.00 0.93 18.91
C TRP A 45 -23.64 2.20 19.48
N LYS A 46 -24.53 2.05 20.47
CA LYS A 46 -25.11 3.19 21.19
C LYS A 46 -24.03 3.94 21.98
N ALA A 47 -23.21 3.22 22.75
CA ALA A 47 -22.12 3.82 23.51
C ALA A 47 -21.10 4.53 22.60
N TYR A 48 -20.74 3.92 21.47
CA TYR A 48 -19.86 4.51 20.46
C TYR A 48 -20.42 5.81 19.87
N LYS A 49 -21.72 5.84 19.53
CA LYS A 49 -22.37 7.05 19.02
C LYS A 49 -22.33 8.20 20.02
N GLU A 50 -22.64 7.91 21.28
CA GLU A 50 -22.59 8.91 22.36
C GLU A 50 -21.17 9.42 22.58
N ALA A 51 -20.18 8.52 22.62
CA ALA A 51 -18.76 8.88 22.73
C ALA A 51 -18.28 9.72 21.55
N LEU A 52 -18.68 9.36 20.32
CA LEU A 52 -18.34 10.10 19.12
C LEU A 52 -18.96 11.50 19.09
N SER A 53 -20.19 11.66 19.58
CA SER A 53 -20.82 12.98 19.72
C SER A 53 -20.02 13.85 20.68
N LYS A 54 -19.78 13.35 21.90
CA LYS A 54 -18.99 14.06 22.92
C LYS A 54 -17.61 14.43 22.42
N PHE A 55 -16.93 13.51 21.72
CA PHE A 55 -15.62 13.77 21.12
C PHE A 55 -15.68 14.90 20.09
N LYS A 56 -16.68 14.90 19.19
CA LYS A 56 -16.83 15.96 18.19
C LYS A 56 -17.18 17.31 18.81
N ASP A 57 -18.03 17.33 19.83
CA ASP A 57 -18.43 18.55 20.54
C ASP A 57 -17.27 19.20 21.30
N GLN A 58 -16.28 18.40 21.72
CA GLN A 58 -15.06 18.86 22.38
C GLN A 58 -14.02 19.46 21.40
N LEU A 59 -14.16 19.25 20.09
CA LEU A 59 -13.17 19.70 19.12
C LEU A 59 -13.41 21.15 18.69
N THR A 60 -12.32 21.90 18.57
CA THR A 60 -12.36 23.21 17.92
C THR A 60 -12.61 23.08 16.41
N PRO A 61 -13.15 24.11 15.74
CA PRO A 61 -13.33 24.10 14.28
C PRO A 61 -12.04 23.78 13.51
N ALA A 62 -10.90 24.28 13.96
CA ALA A 62 -9.60 24.00 13.33
C ALA A 62 -9.19 22.52 13.47
N GLN A 63 -9.39 21.93 14.66
CA GLN A 63 -9.12 20.51 14.88
C GLN A 63 -10.04 19.62 14.03
N LEU A 64 -11.34 19.96 13.93
CA LEU A 64 -12.29 19.24 13.08
C LEU A 64 -11.84 19.22 11.62
N VAL A 65 -11.48 20.38 11.04
CA VAL A 65 -10.98 20.47 9.67
C VAL A 65 -9.70 19.64 9.48
N SER A 66 -8.79 19.68 10.45
CA SER A 66 -7.56 18.88 10.41
C SER A 66 -7.83 17.37 10.43
N PHE A 67 -8.78 16.94 11.27
CA PHE A 67 -9.20 15.55 11.41
C PHE A 67 -9.88 15.05 10.12
N GLU A 68 -10.80 15.84 9.56
CA GLU A 68 -11.46 15.52 8.29
C GLU A 68 -10.46 15.42 7.14
N LYS A 69 -9.49 16.33 7.09
CA LYS A 69 -8.39 16.28 6.12
C LYS A 69 -7.59 15.00 6.28
N GLU A 70 -7.20 14.61 7.50
CA GLU A 70 -6.45 13.39 7.75
C GLU A 70 -7.22 12.13 7.34
N VAL A 71 -8.51 12.03 7.71
CA VAL A 71 -9.39 10.93 7.31
C VAL A 71 -9.50 10.85 5.79
N ARG A 72 -9.69 12.00 5.11
CA ARG A 72 -9.72 12.07 3.64
C ARG A 72 -8.40 11.59 3.03
N GLN A 73 -7.26 12.03 3.55
CA GLN A 73 -5.95 11.61 3.07
C GLN A 73 -5.73 10.10 3.27
N LYS A 74 -6.11 9.54 4.43
CA LYS A 74 -6.05 8.08 4.68
C LYS A 74 -6.90 7.31 3.67
N ARG A 75 -8.13 7.77 3.39
CA ARG A 75 -9.03 7.15 2.38
C ARG A 75 -8.44 7.23 0.97
N LEU A 76 -7.94 8.38 0.56
CA LEU A 76 -7.31 8.57 -0.75
C LEU A 76 -6.06 7.70 -0.91
N LYS A 77 -5.20 7.62 0.12
CA LYS A 77 -4.02 6.75 0.14
C LYS A 77 -4.40 5.28 0.01
N LYS A 78 -5.43 4.82 0.75
CA LYS A 78 -5.94 3.43 0.63
C LYS A 78 -6.48 3.16 -0.78
N LYS A 79 -7.30 4.05 -1.33
CA LYS A 79 -7.84 3.92 -2.70
C LYS A 79 -6.72 3.85 -3.75
N ALA A 80 -5.73 4.72 -3.66
CA ALA A 80 -4.57 4.71 -4.55
C ALA A 80 -3.75 3.42 -4.43
N SER A 81 -3.56 2.90 -3.21
CA SER A 81 -2.84 1.64 -2.98
C SER A 81 -3.58 0.43 -3.55
N VAL A 82 -4.91 0.38 -3.41
CA VAL A 82 -5.74 -0.70 -3.98
C VAL A 82 -5.67 -0.66 -5.50
N LYS A 83 -5.90 0.51 -6.12
CA LYS A 83 -5.79 0.69 -7.57
C LYS A 83 -4.39 0.32 -8.08
N LYS A 84 -3.34 0.70 -7.37
CA LYS A 84 -1.96 0.32 -7.74
C LYS A 84 -1.77 -1.21 -7.72
N ARG A 85 -2.27 -1.90 -6.70
CA ARG A 85 -2.17 -3.36 -6.59
C ARG A 85 -2.97 -4.06 -7.67
N GLU A 86 -4.16 -3.57 -7.97
CA GLU A 86 -5.02 -4.08 -9.05
C GLU A 86 -4.32 -3.95 -10.41
N LEU A 87 -3.81 -2.77 -10.76
CA LEU A 87 -3.07 -2.57 -12.01
C LEU A 87 -1.82 -3.46 -12.09
N MET A 88 -1.15 -3.71 -10.96
CA MET A 88 -0.01 -4.63 -10.90
C MET A 88 -0.43 -6.09 -11.13
N LEU A 89 -1.58 -6.52 -10.59
CA LEU A 89 -2.12 -7.86 -10.82
C LEU A 89 -2.58 -8.05 -12.27
N LEU A 90 -3.08 -6.99 -12.91
CA LEU A 90 -3.42 -6.96 -14.33
C LEU A 90 -2.20 -6.87 -15.24
N GLY A 91 -0.97 -6.95 -14.70
CA GLY A 91 0.25 -6.93 -15.50
C GLY A 91 0.55 -5.59 -16.18
N LYS A 92 -0.01 -4.47 -15.69
CA LYS A 92 0.20 -3.17 -16.32
C LYS A 92 1.70 -2.84 -16.46
N PRO A 93 2.19 -2.50 -17.67
CA PRO A 93 3.59 -2.15 -17.90
C PRO A 93 4.13 -1.08 -16.95
N LYS A 94 5.38 -1.27 -16.51
CA LYS A 94 6.07 -0.27 -15.69
C LYS A 94 6.42 0.94 -16.53
N ARG A 95 6.21 2.13 -15.95
CA ARG A 95 6.55 3.42 -16.54
C ARG A 95 7.98 3.44 -17.11
N PRO A 96 8.23 4.22 -18.17
CA PRO A 96 9.55 4.30 -18.76
C PRO A 96 10.53 4.91 -17.76
N ARG A 97 11.74 4.38 -17.73
CA ARG A 97 12.82 4.85 -16.85
C ARG A 97 13.50 6.05 -17.49
N SER A 98 13.72 7.10 -16.70
CA SER A 98 14.60 8.20 -17.11
C SER A 98 16.06 7.76 -17.12
N ALA A 99 16.93 8.52 -17.81
CA ALA A 99 18.37 8.27 -17.83
C ALA A 99 18.96 8.16 -16.42
N TYR A 100 18.52 9.05 -15.51
CA TYR A 100 18.89 9.00 -14.10
C TYR A 100 18.37 7.74 -13.38
N ASN A 101 17.15 7.27 -13.68
CA ASN A 101 16.62 6.02 -13.09
C ASN A 101 17.33 4.76 -13.59
N ILE A 102 18.03 4.83 -14.72
CA ILE A 102 18.88 3.76 -15.24
C ILE A 102 20.25 3.81 -14.58
N TYR A 103 20.85 5.01 -14.48
CA TYR A 103 22.14 5.25 -13.81
C TYR A 103 22.13 4.86 -12.32
N VAL A 104 21.09 5.25 -11.57
CA VAL A 104 21.09 5.10 -10.10
C VAL A 104 21.31 3.66 -9.64
N PRO A 105 20.58 2.63 -10.12
CA PRO A 105 20.82 1.25 -9.70
C PRO A 105 22.24 0.75 -10.00
N GLU A 106 22.82 1.13 -11.14
CA GLU A 106 24.18 0.75 -11.55
C GLU A 106 25.22 1.34 -10.60
N SER A 107 25.20 2.67 -10.43
CA SER A 107 26.12 3.35 -9.51
C SER A 107 25.85 3.03 -8.03
N PHE A 108 24.62 2.67 -7.68
CA PHE A 108 24.30 2.19 -6.34
C PHE A 108 24.95 0.83 -6.08
N GLN A 109 25.02 -0.08 -7.05
CA GLN A 109 25.73 -1.35 -6.85
C GLN A 109 27.25 -1.17 -6.69
N GLU A 110 27.82 -0.19 -7.38
CA GLU A 110 29.26 0.12 -7.33
C GLU A 110 29.68 0.80 -6.03
N THR A 111 28.85 1.71 -5.51
CA THR A 111 29.09 2.38 -4.23
C THR A 111 28.75 1.43 -3.08
N LYS A 112 29.74 0.76 -2.49
CA LYS A 112 29.51 -0.19 -1.37
C LYS A 112 29.51 0.47 0.01
N ASP A 113 30.08 1.66 0.13
CA ASP A 113 30.36 2.29 1.41
C ASP A 113 29.29 3.29 1.83
N GLY A 114 28.90 3.23 3.11
CA GLY A 114 27.99 4.17 3.75
C GLY A 114 26.51 3.78 3.72
N SER A 115 25.70 4.61 4.38
CA SER A 115 24.25 4.42 4.45
C SER A 115 23.59 4.67 3.09
N ALA A 116 22.45 4.02 2.82
CA ALA A 116 21.72 4.20 1.57
C ALA A 116 21.42 5.68 1.23
N PRO A 117 21.01 6.55 2.18
CA PRO A 117 20.85 7.99 1.90
C PRO A 117 22.16 8.70 1.58
N GLY A 118 23.27 8.31 2.23
CA GLY A 118 24.60 8.86 1.96
C GLY A 118 25.07 8.52 0.54
N ARG A 119 24.97 7.25 0.16
CA ARG A 119 25.30 6.76 -1.19
C ARG A 119 24.49 7.47 -2.26
N LEU A 120 23.19 7.67 -2.03
CA LEU A 120 22.34 8.39 -2.98
C LEU A 120 22.75 9.86 -3.15
N LYS A 121 23.27 10.53 -2.11
CA LYS A 121 23.85 11.88 -2.26
C LYS A 121 25.07 11.86 -3.16
N THR A 122 26.00 10.94 -2.94
CA THR A 122 27.19 10.78 -3.78
C THR A 122 26.84 10.47 -5.23
N ILE A 123 25.88 9.57 -5.47
CA ILE A 123 25.39 9.25 -6.83
C ILE A 123 24.74 10.47 -7.48
N ASN A 124 23.99 11.28 -6.72
CA ASN A 124 23.40 12.52 -7.24
C ASN A 124 24.46 13.54 -7.67
N GLU A 125 25.54 13.65 -6.91
CA GLU A 125 26.67 14.53 -7.23
C GLU A 125 27.42 13.98 -8.46
N ALA A 126 27.72 12.69 -8.48
CA ALA A 126 28.36 12.02 -9.61
C ALA A 126 27.54 12.18 -10.90
N TRP A 127 26.22 11.97 -10.85
CA TRP A 127 25.33 12.21 -12.00
C TRP A 127 25.42 13.63 -12.55
N LYS A 128 25.50 14.64 -11.68
CA LYS A 128 25.63 16.05 -12.08
C LYS A 128 26.98 16.34 -12.74
N SER A 129 28.02 15.65 -12.30
CA SER A 129 29.40 15.81 -12.78
C SER A 129 29.76 14.91 -13.97
N LEU A 130 28.84 14.03 -14.41
CA LEU A 130 29.07 13.19 -15.59
C LEU A 130 29.39 14.03 -16.83
N SER A 131 30.30 13.53 -17.65
CA SER A 131 30.59 14.10 -18.96
C SER A 131 29.37 14.01 -19.88
N SER A 132 29.37 14.84 -20.93
CA SER A 132 28.31 14.81 -21.94
C SER A 132 28.19 13.43 -22.60
N ASP A 133 29.32 12.78 -22.87
CA ASP A 133 29.38 11.50 -23.58
C ASP A 133 28.86 10.35 -22.71
N GLU A 134 29.28 10.27 -21.44
CA GLU A 134 28.76 9.28 -20.49
C GLU A 134 27.27 9.46 -20.26
N ARG A 135 26.82 10.72 -20.10
CA ARG A 135 25.40 11.03 -19.94
C ARG A 135 24.59 10.64 -21.18
N GLN A 136 25.17 10.80 -22.37
CA GLN A 136 24.51 10.46 -23.63
C GLN A 136 24.18 8.96 -23.72
N ALA A 137 25.03 8.07 -23.21
CA ALA A 137 24.74 6.64 -23.15
C ALA A 137 23.45 6.36 -22.35
N TYR A 138 23.30 6.95 -21.17
CA TYR A 138 22.08 6.81 -20.36
C TYR A 138 20.85 7.46 -20.99
N ILE A 139 21.03 8.58 -21.71
CA ILE A 139 19.96 9.22 -22.48
C ILE A 139 19.46 8.28 -23.58
N GLN A 140 20.37 7.59 -24.28
CA GLN A 140 19.98 6.63 -25.31
C GLN A 140 19.23 5.44 -24.70
N LEU A 141 19.73 4.86 -23.61
CA LEU A 141 19.02 3.79 -22.89
C LEU A 141 17.61 4.22 -22.43
N ALA A 142 17.44 5.48 -22.03
CA ALA A 142 16.12 6.02 -21.65
C ALA A 142 15.17 6.17 -22.85
N LYS A 143 15.70 6.51 -24.04
CA LYS A 143 14.91 6.52 -25.29
C LYS A 143 14.46 5.10 -25.65
N ASP A 144 15.36 4.13 -25.54
CA ASP A 144 15.05 2.73 -25.84
C ASP A 144 14.02 2.16 -24.84
N ASP A 145 14.14 2.50 -23.54
CA ASP A 145 13.14 2.10 -22.52
C ASP A 145 11.77 2.76 -22.74
N ARG A 146 11.74 3.96 -23.35
CA ARG A 146 10.48 4.58 -23.78
C ARG A 146 9.83 3.81 -24.92
N ILE A 147 10.60 3.38 -25.92
CA ILE A 147 10.08 2.55 -27.01
C ILE A 147 9.55 1.22 -26.47
N ARG A 148 10.29 0.57 -25.56
CA ARG A 148 9.83 -0.63 -24.83
C ARG A 148 8.48 -0.37 -24.15
N TYR A 149 8.37 0.70 -23.35
CA TYR A 149 7.13 1.03 -22.65
C TYR A 149 5.97 1.27 -23.60
N ASP A 150 6.18 2.03 -24.68
CA ASP A 150 5.12 2.34 -25.65
C ASP A 150 4.61 1.07 -26.35
N ASN A 151 5.50 0.13 -26.67
CA ASN A 151 5.12 -1.17 -27.24
C ASN A 151 4.39 -2.05 -26.22
N GLU A 152 4.93 -2.20 -25.00
CA GLU A 152 4.28 -2.98 -23.94
C GLU A 152 2.90 -2.40 -23.58
N MET A 153 2.76 -1.08 -23.54
CA MET A 153 1.48 -0.41 -23.24
C MET A 153 0.45 -0.67 -24.33
N LYS A 154 0.83 -0.60 -25.62
CA LYS A 154 -0.08 -0.94 -26.72
C LYS A 154 -0.59 -2.38 -26.58
N SER A 155 0.32 -3.34 -26.42
CA SER A 155 -0.07 -4.74 -26.25
C SER A 155 -0.91 -4.98 -24.99
N TRP A 156 -0.62 -4.28 -23.90
CA TRP A 156 -1.41 -4.37 -22.67
C TRP A 156 -2.81 -3.77 -22.85
N GLU A 157 -2.93 -2.60 -23.48
CA GLU A 157 -4.22 -1.97 -23.75
C GLU A 157 -5.08 -2.79 -24.73
N GLU A 158 -4.46 -3.51 -25.67
CA GLU A 158 -5.16 -4.45 -26.57
C GLU A 158 -5.64 -5.73 -25.86
N GLN A 159 -4.97 -6.15 -24.78
CA GLN A 159 -5.30 -7.36 -24.01
C GLN A 159 -6.36 -7.12 -22.91
N MET A 160 -6.57 -5.86 -22.52
CA MET A 160 -7.48 -5.44 -21.44
C MET A 160 -8.91 -5.23 -21.92
#